data_AF-A0A377E252-F1
#
_entry.id   AF-A0A377E252-F1
#
_cell.length_a   1.000
_cell.length_b   1.000
_cell.length_c   1.000
_cell.angle_alpha   90.00
_cell.angle_beta   90.00
_cell.angle_gamma   90.00
#
_symmetry.space_group_name_H-M   'P 1'
#
loop_
_entity.id
_entity.type
_entity.pdbx_description
1 polymer ?
#
loop_
_entity_poly.entity_id
_entity_poly.type
_entity_poly.pdbx_seq_one_letter_code
_entity_poly.pdbx_strand_id
1 'polypeptide(L)' 'MNWQDVSGKSAASVAHWQKISQFRARHPAIGAGKQTTLLLKQGYGFVREHGDDKVLVVWAGQQ' A
#
# COMPACT_ATOMS: atom_id res chain seq x y z
N MET A 1 -8.42 22.29 7.98
CA MET A 1 -7.96 20.97 8.49
C MET A 1 -8.02 21.00 10.00
N ASN A 2 -8.38 19.89 10.65
CA ASN A 2 -8.42 19.79 12.10
C ASN A 2 -7.04 19.38 12.65
N TRP A 3 -6.07 20.30 12.59
CA TRP A 3 -4.68 20.02 12.92
C TRP A 3 -4.45 19.49 14.35
N GLN A 4 -5.32 19.89 15.28
CA GLN A 4 -5.27 19.43 16.67
C GLN A 4 -5.56 17.93 16.81
N ASP A 5 -6.31 17.33 15.88
CA ASP A 5 -6.71 15.93 15.95
C ASP A 5 -5.61 14.98 15.43
N VAL A 6 -4.58 15.48 14.75
CA VAL A 6 -3.50 14.69 14.14
C VAL A 6 -2.73 13.88 15.18
N SER A 7 -2.50 14.46 16.36
CA SER A 7 -1.94 13.78 17.53
C SER A 7 -3.00 13.25 18.51
N GLY A 8 -4.29 13.51 18.23
CA GLY A 8 -5.43 13.14 19.06
C GLY A 8 -6.23 11.99 18.45
N LYS A 9 -7.54 12.17 18.29
CA LYS A 9 -8.47 11.11 17.82
C LYS A 9 -8.12 10.51 16.46
N SER A 10 -7.34 11.21 15.63
CA SER A 10 -6.94 10.73 14.31
C SER A 10 -5.54 10.10 14.28
N ALA A 11 -4.82 10.05 15.41
CA ALA A 11 -3.43 9.59 15.46
C ALA A 11 -3.23 8.17 14.90
N ALA A 12 -4.15 7.24 15.17
CA ALA A 12 -4.08 5.88 14.65
C ALA A 12 -4.19 5.85 13.12
N SER A 13 -5.13 6.61 12.54
CA SER A 13 -5.30 6.74 11.09
C SER A 13 -4.09 7.42 10.45
N VAL A 14 -3.54 8.44 11.10
CA VAL A 14 -2.32 9.13 10.64
C VAL A 14 -1.15 8.16 10.62
N ALA A 15 -0.92 7.40 11.69
CA ALA A 15 0.13 6.40 11.75
C ALA A 15 -0.02 5.31 10.68
N HIS A 16 -1.25 4.86 10.43
CA HIS A 16 -1.56 3.90 9.36
C HIS A 16 -1.14 4.44 7.99
N TRP A 17 -1.56 5.65 7.63
CA TRP A 17 -1.21 6.25 6.34
C TRP A 17 0.26 6.62 6.21
N GLN A 18 0.91 7.01 7.31
CA GLN A 18 2.36 7.21 7.34
C GLN A 18 3.10 5.91 7.01
N LYS A 19 2.68 4.77 7.59
CA LYS A 19 3.27 3.46 7.29
C LYS A 19 3.15 3.11 5.81
N ILE A 20 1.97 3.30 5.20
CA ILE A 20 1.75 3.08 3.77
C ILE A 20 2.62 4.01 2.92
N SER A 21 2.69 5.29 3.30
CA SER A 21 3.46 6.30 2.54
C SER A 21 4.96 5.99 2.58
N GLN A 22 5.48 5.58 3.74
CA GLN A 22 6.87 5.15 3.87
C GLN A 22 7.17 3.89 3.06
N PHE A 23 6.25 2.92 3.01
CA PHE A 23 6.39 1.76 2.13
C PHE A 23 6.49 2.19 0.67
N ARG A 24 5.56 3.02 0.19
CA ARG A 24 5.59 3.56 -1.18
C ARG A 24 6.89 4.32 -1.48
N ALA A 25 7.40 5.10 -0.53
CA ALA A 25 8.64 5.85 -0.71
C ALA A 25 9.88 4.95 -0.87
N ARG A 26 9.88 3.78 -0.24
CA ARG A 26 10.98 2.80 -0.32
C ARG A 26 10.89 1.87 -1.54
N HIS A 27 9.73 1.79 -2.19
CA HIS A 27 9.47 0.88 -3.32
C HIS A 27 9.05 1.64 -4.58
N PRO A 28 10.01 2.06 -5.43
CA PRO A 28 9.74 2.73 -6.70
C PRO A 28 8.77 1.98 -7.62
N ALA A 29 8.70 0.64 -7.55
CA ALA A 29 7.78 -0.17 -8.32
C ALA A 29 6.30 0.20 -8.08
N ILE A 30 5.97 0.70 -6.90
CA ILE A 30 4.61 1.17 -6.59
C ILE A 30 4.23 2.42 -7.40
N GLY A 31 5.18 3.31 -7.68
CA GLY A 31 4.93 4.53 -8.46
C GLY A 31 5.12 4.34 -9.96
N ALA A 32 6.26 3.77 -10.36
CA ALA A 32 6.69 3.68 -11.76
C ALA A 32 6.60 2.26 -12.35
N GLY A 33 6.40 1.24 -11.51
CA GLY A 33 6.44 -0.15 -11.96
C GLY A 33 5.28 -0.58 -12.84
N LYS A 34 5.54 -1.55 -13.71
CA LYS A 34 4.51 -2.21 -14.51
C LYS A 34 3.67 -3.11 -13.61
N GLN A 35 2.34 -3.06 -13.77
CA GLN A 35 1.42 -3.93 -13.04
C GLN A 35 1.12 -5.21 -13.82
N THR A 36 1.14 -6.34 -13.11
CA THR A 36 0.65 -7.65 -13.58
C THR A 36 -0.39 -8.17 -12.60
N THR A 37 -1.65 -8.22 -13.02
CA THR A 37 -2.75 -8.74 -12.19
C THR A 37 -2.68 -10.26 -12.09
N LEU A 38 -2.91 -10.81 -10.90
CA LEU A 38 -2.94 -12.25 -10.66
C LEU A 38 -4.39 -12.77 -10.78
N LEU A 39 -4.57 -13.90 -11.46
CA LEU A 39 -5.82 -14.65 -11.38
C LEU A 39 -5.86 -15.40 -10.03
N LEU A 40 -6.76 -14.99 -9.15
CA LEU A 40 -7.02 -15.65 -7.88
C LEU A 40 -8.45 -16.21 -7.87
N LYS A 41 -8.63 -17.40 -7.29
CA LYS A 41 -9.97 -18.00 -7.11
C LYS A 41 -10.86 -17.17 -6.18
N GLN A 42 -10.25 -16.47 -5.22
CA GLN A 42 -10.91 -15.56 -4.29
C GLN A 42 -9.93 -14.43 -3.93
N GLY A 43 -10.46 -13.23 -3.71
CA GLY A 43 -9.66 -12.05 -3.38
C GLY A 43 -9.12 -11.33 -4.61
N TYR A 44 -8.13 -10.47 -4.39
CA TYR A 44 -7.50 -9.67 -5.43
C TYR A 44 -6.00 -9.58 -5.18
N GLY A 45 -5.19 -9.73 -6.21
CA GLY A 45 -3.75 -9.61 -6.08
C GLY A 45 -3.08 -9.19 -7.38
N PHE A 46 -1.95 -8.51 -7.25
CA PHE A 46 -1.17 -8.04 -8.38
C PHE A 46 0.29 -7.85 -7.97
N VAL A 47 1.16 -7.90 -8.97
CA VAL A 47 2.58 -7.61 -8.85
C VAL A 47 2.89 -6.27 -9.51
N ARG A 48 3.79 -5.49 -8.91
CA ARG A 48 4.40 -4.27 -9.48
C ARG A 48 5.90 -4.48 -9.58
N GLU A 49 6.49 -4.24 -10.74
CA GLU A 49 7.92 -4.42 -11.00
C GLU A 49 8.55 -3.18 -11.65
N HIS A 50 9.70 -2.74 -11.14
CA HIS A 50 10.51 -1.67 -11.71
C HIS A 50 12.00 -1.92 -11.44
N GLY A 51 12.75 -2.33 -12.48
CA GLY A 51 14.13 -2.79 -12.31
C GLY A 51 14.18 -3.99 -11.36
N ASP A 52 15.02 -3.90 -10.34
CA ASP A 52 15.16 -4.95 -9.32
C ASP A 52 14.16 -4.82 -8.16
N ASP A 53 13.35 -3.76 -8.11
CA ASP A 53 12.29 -3.60 -7.10
C ASP A 53 11.01 -4.29 -7.55
N LYS A 54 10.52 -5.22 -6.72
CA LYS A 54 9.34 -6.04 -6.99
C LYS A 54 8.46 -6.12 -5.76
N VAL A 55 7.19 -5.73 -5.92
CA VAL A 55 6.19 -5.79 -4.86
C VAL A 55 5.01 -6.64 -5.28
N LEU A 56 4.63 -7.59 -4.44
CA LEU A 56 3.39 -8.34 -4.53
C LEU A 56 2.38 -7.77 -3.53
N VAL A 57 1.18 -7.42 -3.99
CA VAL A 57 0.06 -7.01 -3.14
C VAL A 57 -1.03 -8.06 -3.26
N VAL A 58 -1.54 -8.51 -2.11
CA VAL A 58 -2.63 -9.50 -2.03
C VAL A 58 -3.65 -9.04 -1.00
N TRP A 59 -4.92 -9.12 -1.37
CA TRP A 59 -6.07 -9.01 -0.50
C TRP A 59 -6.85 -10.32 -0.59
N ALA A 60 -6.92 -11.06 0.52
CA ALA A 60 -7.49 -12.40 0.57
C ALA A 60 -9.02 -12.42 0.84
N GLY A 61 -9.67 -11.26 0.93
CA GLY A 61 -11.05 -11.14 1.43
C GLY A 61 -11.10 -10.60 2.87
N GLN A 62 -12.25 -10.09 3.29
CA GLN A 62 -12.59 -9.97 4.71
C GLN A 62 -13.05 -11.33 5.22
N GLN A 63 -12.48 -11.80 6.33
CA GLN A 63 -13.11 -12.83 7.15
C GLN A 63 -14.22 -12.23 7.99
#